data_AF-A0A499V4I1-F1
#
_entry.id   AF-A0A499V4I1-F1
#
_cell.length_a   1.000
_cell.length_b   1.000
_cell.length_c   1.000
_cell.angle_alpha   90.00
_cell.angle_beta   90.00
_cell.angle_gamma   90.00
#
_symmetry.space_group_name_H-M   'P 1'
#
loop_
_entity.id
_entity.type
_entity.pdbx_description
1 polymer ?
#
loop_
_entity_poly.entity_id
_entity_poly.type
_entity_poly.pdbx_seq_one_letter_code
_entity_poly.pdbx_strand_id
1 'polypeptide(L)' 'MKFHRSGVKNLHHPLVGDLALPYEAMDLPSDPGLRLNFYTPEPDSREREALGLLASWASTGTVVPAGNDRPQND' A
#
# COMPACT_ATOMS: atom_id res chain seq x y z
N MET A 1 -1.65 -23.43 10.68
CA MET A 1 -1.05 -22.82 9.48
C MET A 1 -0.87 -21.33 9.77
N LYS A 2 0.32 -20.78 9.55
CA LYS A 2 0.64 -19.38 9.89
C LYS A 2 0.49 -18.56 8.60
N PHE A 3 -0.66 -17.90 8.43
CA PHE A 3 -1.05 -17.19 7.20
C PHE A 3 -0.53 -15.73 7.14
N HIS A 4 0.39 -15.37 8.02
CA HIS A 4 0.95 -14.03 8.09
C HIS A 4 2.45 -14.07 7.79
N ARG A 5 2.90 -13.23 6.85
CA ARG A 5 4.31 -13.03 6.51
C ARG A 5 4.68 -11.58 6.80
N SER A 6 5.69 -11.36 7.63
CA SER A 6 6.25 -10.02 7.88
C SER A 6 7.61 -9.85 7.20
N GLY A 7 8.02 -8.60 7.01
CA GLY A 7 9.34 -8.25 6.46
C GLY A 7 9.50 -6.76 6.23
N VAL A 8 10.53 -6.40 5.46
CA VAL A 8 10.77 -5.03 5.01
C VAL A 8 10.76 -5.01 3.49
N LYS A 9 10.01 -4.06 2.92
CA LYS A 9 9.92 -3.81 1.49
C LYS A 9 10.74 -2.57 1.15
N ASN A 10 11.83 -2.76 0.42
CA ASN A 10 12.67 -1.69 -0.07
C ASN A 10 12.09 -1.16 -1.39
N LEU A 11 11.85 0.15 -1.45
CA LEU A 11 11.26 0.84 -2.59
C LEU A 11 12.06 2.10 -2.87
N HIS A 12 12.20 2.46 -4.14
CA HIS A 12 12.75 3.77 -4.54
C HIS A 12 11.60 4.62 -5.10
N HIS A 13 11.31 5.76 -4.46
CA HIS A 13 10.30 6.70 -4.91
C HIS A 13 10.96 8.01 -5.39
N PRO A 14 10.62 8.52 -6.59
CA PRO A 14 11.35 9.64 -7.20
C PRO A 14 11.35 10.93 -6.36
N LEU A 15 10.32 11.14 -5.53
CA LEU A 15 10.20 12.34 -4.70
C LEU A 15 10.81 12.23 -3.29
N VAL A 16 10.88 11.03 -2.72
CA VAL A 16 11.30 10.83 -1.30
C VAL A 16 12.52 9.92 -1.17
N GLY A 17 13.02 9.41 -2.28
CA GLY A 17 14.16 8.51 -2.37
C GLY A 17 13.82 7.10 -1.89
N ASP A 18 14.78 6.47 -1.24
CA ASP A 18 14.66 5.10 -0.76
C ASP A 18 13.78 5.01 0.51
N LEU A 19 12.89 4.02 0.52
CA LEU A 19 11.99 3.69 1.61
C LEU A 19 12.16 2.23 2.00
N ALA A 20 12.44 1.97 3.28
CA ALA A 20 12.49 0.64 3.86
C ALA A 20 11.21 0.39 4.68
N LEU A 21 10.13 -0.01 4.00
CA LEU A 21 8.82 -0.11 4.65
C LEU A 21 8.63 -1.45 5.36
N PRO A 22 8.50 -1.49 6.70
CA PRO A 22 8.06 -2.70 7.37
C PRO A 22 6.65 -3.04 6.89
N TYR A 23 6.40 -4.32 6.64
CA TYR A 23 5.11 -4.78 6.17
C TYR A 23 4.66 -6.07 6.82
N GLU A 24 3.35 -6.23 6.87
CA GLU A 24 2.67 -7.48 7.17
C GLU A 24 1.77 -7.86 5.99
N ALA A 25 1.90 -9.10 5.53
CA ALA A 25 1.08 -9.68 4.48
C ALA A 25 0.13 -10.72 5.08
N MET A 26 -1.14 -10.64 4.70
CA MET A 26 -2.19 -11.58 5.09
C MET A 26 -2.95 -12.06 3.86
N ASP A 27 -3.06 -13.38 3.67
CA ASP A 27 -3.91 -13.96 2.63
C ASP A 27 -5.39 -13.78 3.01
N LEU A 28 -6.24 -13.48 2.03
CA LEU A 28 -7.67 -13.24 2.28
C LEU A 28 -8.44 -14.57 2.19
N PRO A 29 -8.97 -15.13 3.30
CA PRO A 29 -9.51 -16.49 3.28
C PRO A 29 -10.75 -16.65 2.39
N SER A 30 -11.53 -15.58 2.24
CA SER A 30 -12.75 -15.56 1.42
C SER A 30 -12.47 -15.40 -0.07
N ASP A 31 -11.24 -15.04 -0.47
CA ASP A 31 -10.84 -14.84 -1.86
C ASP A 31 -9.43 -15.40 -2.12
N PRO A 32 -9.32 -16.71 -2.41
CA PRO A 32 -8.04 -17.37 -2.62
C PRO A 32 -7.23 -16.73 -3.76
N GLY A 33 -6.01 -16.29 -3.43
CA GLY A 33 -5.11 -15.61 -4.37
C GLY A 33 -4.99 -14.11 -4.11
N LEU A 34 -5.92 -13.51 -3.35
CA LEU A 34 -5.78 -12.15 -2.86
C LEU A 34 -4.99 -12.07 -1.56
N ARG A 35 -4.28 -10.95 -1.40
CA ARG A 35 -3.44 -10.66 -0.24
C ARG A 35 -3.52 -9.19 0.16
N LEU A 36 -3.74 -8.95 1.44
CA LEU A 36 -3.62 -7.64 2.06
C LEU A 36 -2.18 -7.40 2.51
N ASN A 37 -1.65 -6.21 2.23
CA ASN A 37 -0.34 -5.78 2.71
C ASN A 37 -0.52 -4.51 3.55
N PHE A 38 -0.08 -4.56 4.80
CA PHE A 38 -0.09 -3.44 5.73
C PHE A 38 1.33 -2.90 5.83
N TYR A 39 1.51 -1.59 5.61
CA TYR A 39 2.80 -0.92 5.77
C TYR A 39 2.71 0.05 6.94
N THR A 40 3.38 -0.29 8.03
CA THR A 40 3.25 0.44 9.30
C THR A 40 4.64 0.85 9.81
N PRO A 41 5.25 1.89 9.23
CA PRO A 41 6.50 2.42 9.77
C PRO A 41 6.30 3.01 11.17
N GLU A 42 7.38 3.07 11.94
CA GLU A 42 7.36 3.65 13.29
C GLU A 42 6.95 5.14 13.26
N PRO A 43 6.18 5.65 14.24
CA PRO A 43 5.64 7.00 14.21
C PRO A 43 6.66 8.13 13.99
N ASP A 44 7.88 7.96 14.49
CA ASP A 44 8.96 8.96 14.43
C ASP A 44 10.04 8.60 13.39
N SER A 45 9.72 7.69 12.46
CA SER A 45 10.66 7.24 11.43
C SER A 45 10.64 8.13 10.19
N ARG A 46 11.75 8.14 9.45
CA ARG A 46 11.85 8.83 8.15
C ARG A 46 10.82 8.31 7.15
N GLU A 47 10.52 7.02 7.18
CA GLU A 47 9.52 6.40 6.31
C GLU A 47 8.12 6.95 6.61
N ARG A 48 7.78 7.17 7.88
CA ARG A 48 6.49 7.75 8.29
C ARG A 48 6.36 9.19 7.82
N GLU A 49 7.42 9.98 7.92
CA GLU A 49 7.48 11.35 7.40
C GLU A 49 7.33 11.35 5.87
N ALA A 50 8.09 10.51 5.17
CA ALA A 50 8.04 10.39 3.72
C ALA A 50 6.66 9.97 3.21
N LEU A 51 5.99 9.00 3.86
CA LEU A 51 4.61 8.64 3.53
C LEU A 51 3.64 9.81 3.74
N GLY A 52 3.85 10.62 4.79
CA GLY A 52 3.08 11.84 5.03
C GLY A 52 3.24 12.86 3.90
N LEU A 53 4.46 13.07 3.43
CA LEU A 53 4.74 13.91 2.25
C LEU A 53 4.05 13.36 1.01
N LEU A 54 4.18 12.06 0.71
CA LEU A 54 3.50 11.48 -0.45
C LEU A 54 1.97 11.63 -0.39
N ALA A 55 1.38 11.46 0.80
CA ALA A 55 -0.06 11.65 0.99
C ALA A 55 -0.51 13.10 0.74
N SER A 56 0.28 14.09 1.16
CA SER A 56 -0.05 15.51 0.93
C SER A 56 -0.03 15.87 -0.56
N TRP A 57 0.84 15.25 -1.34
CA TRP A 57 0.90 15.43 -2.80
C TRP A 57 -0.27 14.74 -3.50
N ALA A 58 -0.62 13.52 -3.10
CA ALA A 58 -1.77 12.79 -3.63
C ALA A 58 -3.10 13.53 -3.38
N SER A 59 -3.19 14.28 -2.27
CA SER A 59 -4.35 15.12 -1.95
C SER A 59 -4.60 16.24 -2.96
N THR A 60 -3.61 16.60 -3.79
CA THR A 60 -3.71 17.71 -4.76
C THR A 60 -4.14 17.22 -6.15
N GLY A 61 -4.24 15.92 -6.39
CA GLY A 61 -4.79 15.40 -7.63
C GLY A 61 -4.54 13.92 -7.80
N THR A 62 -5.63 13.14 -7.78
CA THR A 62 -5.93 12.04 -8.71
C THR A 62 -7.31 11.52 -8.29
N VAL A 63 -8.36 11.95 -8.99
CA VAL A 63 -9.58 11.12 -9.05
C VAL A 63 -9.15 9.88 -9.82
N VAL A 64 -8.86 8.79 -9.11
CA VAL A 64 -8.74 7.48 -9.75
C VAL A 64 -10.14 7.17 -10.29
N PRO A 65 -10.34 7.09 -11.61
CA PRO A 65 -11.62 6.65 -12.13
C PRO A 65 -11.85 5.25 -11.57
N ALA A 66 -13.00 5.02 -10.93
CA ALA A 66 -13.42 3.68 -10.54
C ALA A 66 -13.54 2.85 -11.81
N GLY A 67 -12.46 2.15 -12.17
CA GLY A 67 -12.40 1.29 -13.34
C GLY A 67 -13.12 -0.02 -13.05
N ASN A 68 -14.43 -0.05 -13.29
CA ASN A 68 -15.21 -1.13 -13.93
C ASN A 68 -16.69 -1.12 -13.50
N ASP A 69 -17.45 -0.13 -13.96
CA ASP A 69 -18.86 -0.34 -14.24
C ASP A 69 -18.98 -0.71 -15.73
N ARG A 70 -18.69 -1.97 -16.06
CA ARG A 70 -19.21 -2.53 -17.31
C ARG A 70 -20.66 -2.86 -17.06
N PRO A 71 -21.65 -2.25 -17.73
CA PRO A 71 -23.00 -2.79 -17.72
C PRO A 71 -22.94 -4.16 -18.40
N GLN A 72 -23.11 -5.21 -17.59
CA GLN A 72 -23.53 -6.51 -18.08
C GLN A 72 -24.91 -6.26 -18.73
N ASN A 73 -24.96 -6.23 -20.07
CA ASN A 73 -26.25 -6.38 -20.73
C ASN A 73 -26.62 -7.87 -20.62
N ASP A 74 -27.73 -8.14 -19.95
CA ASP A 74 -28.53 -9.33 -20.21
C ASP A 74 -29.56 -8.99 -21.31
#